data_AF-A0A0G4NPC9-F1
#
_entry.id   AF-A0A0G4NPC9-F1
#
_cell.length_a   1.000
_cell.length_b   1.000
_cell.length_c   1.000
_cell.angle_alpha   90.00
_cell.angle_beta   90.00
_cell.angle_gamma   90.00
#
_symmetry.space_group_name_H-M   'P 1'
#
loop_
_entity.id
_entity.type
_entity.pdbx_description
1 polymer ?
#
loop_
_entity_poly.entity_id
_entity_poly.type
_entity_poly.pdbx_seq_one_letter_code
_entity_poly.pdbx_strand_id
1 'polypeptide(L)'
;MPDWLAALLRTKGEIKTEGVVPVLKQLLEQNNTTQYAYLCHESVQHISKLKLEGGFCGYRNIQMLISYIIATGFEGQEHFQGRLPTIFEIQDFIENAWDRGINVQGRVETGGIRGTRKYIGTAEAQALCKSLAIPCTAQAFSDKKAGESEARLLEAIETYFQMGASLGASKVVCTTLAPVYFQHAGKSTLIAVWGMV
;
A
#
# COMPACT_ATOMS: atom_id res chain seq x y z
N MET A 1 -3.04 20.19 12.20
CA MET A 1 -4.02 20.07 11.09
C MET A 1 -5.18 21.00 11.40
N PRO A 2 -5.89 21.61 10.43
CA PRO A 2 -7.11 22.37 10.73
C PRO A 2 -8.17 21.50 11.41
N ASP A 3 -8.87 22.03 12.41
CA ASP A 3 -9.85 21.26 13.21
C ASP A 3 -10.97 20.66 12.36
N TRP A 4 -11.43 21.37 11.33
CA TRP A 4 -12.45 20.88 10.41
C TRP A 4 -12.01 19.59 9.69
N LEU A 5 -10.71 19.48 9.34
CA LEU A 5 -10.18 18.31 8.66
C LEU A 5 -10.00 17.16 9.65
N ALA A 6 -9.56 17.45 10.87
CA ALA A 6 -9.49 16.44 11.91
C ALA A 6 -10.87 15.87 12.24
N ALA A 7 -11.89 16.74 12.35
CA ALA A 7 -13.28 16.34 12.52
C ALA A 7 -13.80 15.54 11.33
N LEU A 8 -13.48 15.95 10.09
CA LEU A 8 -13.83 15.20 8.88
C LEU A 8 -13.26 13.78 8.91
N LEU A 9 -11.97 13.63 9.21
CA LEU A 9 -11.31 12.31 9.28
C LEU A 9 -11.89 11.42 10.38
N ARG A 10 -12.25 11.99 11.54
CA ARG A 10 -12.89 11.22 12.63
C ARG A 10 -14.31 10.80 12.33
N THR A 11 -15.08 11.65 11.64
CA THR A 11 -16.51 11.42 11.41
C THR A 11 -16.82 10.64 10.14
N LYS A 12 -16.03 10.84 9.08
CA LYS A 12 -16.23 10.16 7.79
C LYS A 12 -15.32 8.95 7.60
N GLY A 13 -14.23 8.84 8.37
CA GLY A 13 -13.30 7.71 8.32
C GLY A 13 -12.73 7.48 6.93
N GLU A 14 -13.08 6.35 6.33
CA GLU A 14 -12.65 5.89 5.01
C GLU A 14 -13.83 5.59 4.08
N ILE A 15 -13.61 5.77 2.78
CA ILE A 15 -14.51 5.27 1.75
C ILE A 15 -13.85 4.03 1.17
N LYS A 16 -14.43 2.86 1.47
CA LYS A 16 -13.95 1.56 1.00
C LYS A 16 -14.78 1.04 -0.15
N THR A 17 -14.12 0.41 -1.12
CA THR A 17 -14.74 -0.27 -2.26
C THR A 17 -14.15 -1.67 -2.36
N GLU A 18 -15.01 -2.67 -2.27
CA GLU A 18 -14.66 -4.09 -2.35
C GLU A 18 -14.85 -4.60 -3.79
N GLY A 19 -14.24 -5.74 -4.12
CA GLY A 19 -14.44 -6.39 -5.42
C GLY A 19 -13.71 -5.74 -6.62
N VAL A 20 -12.84 -4.75 -6.38
CA VAL A 20 -12.06 -4.11 -7.47
C VAL A 20 -11.18 -5.11 -8.19
N VAL A 21 -10.45 -5.95 -7.45
CA VAL A 21 -9.56 -6.96 -8.03
C VAL A 21 -10.34 -8.01 -8.86
N PRO A 22 -11.44 -8.60 -8.36
CA PRO A 22 -12.31 -9.46 -9.18
C PRO A 22 -12.80 -8.82 -10.49
N VAL A 23 -13.23 -7.55 -10.44
CA VAL A 23 -13.68 -6.83 -11.64
C VAL A 23 -12.53 -6.62 -12.62
N LEU A 24 -11.34 -6.24 -12.14
CA LEU A 24 -10.15 -6.10 -12.99
C LEU A 24 -9.78 -7.43 -13.66
N LYS A 25 -9.86 -8.55 -12.93
CA LYS A 25 -9.62 -9.88 -13.50
C LYS A 25 -10.57 -10.15 -14.68
N GLN A 26 -11.87 -9.94 -14.49
CA GLN A 26 -12.86 -10.17 -15.56
C GLN A 26 -12.59 -9.32 -16.80
N LEU A 27 -12.25 -8.04 -16.60
CA LEU A 27 -11.94 -7.12 -17.71
C LEU A 27 -10.69 -7.55 -18.48
N LEU A 28 -9.64 -8.00 -17.78
CA LEU A 28 -8.38 -8.45 -18.38
C LEU A 28 -8.54 -9.80 -19.11
N GLU A 29 -9.41 -10.70 -18.61
CA GLU A 29 -9.72 -11.96 -19.26
C GLU A 29 -10.44 -11.73 -20.60
N GLN A 30 -11.35 -10.75 -20.64
CA GLN A 30 -12.11 -10.38 -21.83
C GLN A 30 -11.31 -9.53 -22.82
N ASN A 31 -10.22 -8.89 -22.40
CA ASN A 31 -9.41 -8.07 -23.28
C ASN A 31 -8.52 -8.94 -24.18
N ASN A 32 -8.77 -8.95 -25.48
CA ASN A 32 -8.03 -9.75 -26.45
C ASN A 32 -6.53 -9.42 -26.55
N THR A 33 -6.10 -8.21 -26.17
CA THR A 33 -4.68 -7.82 -26.26
C THR A 33 -3.86 -8.27 -25.05
N THR A 34 -4.51 -8.47 -23.90
CA THR A 34 -3.84 -8.99 -22.69
C THR A 34 -3.21 -10.34 -22.99
N GLN A 35 -1.88 -10.40 -22.89
CA GLN A 35 -1.12 -11.64 -23.07
C GLN A 35 -1.10 -12.42 -21.76
N TYR A 36 -0.75 -11.74 -20.68
CA TYR A 36 -0.88 -12.25 -19.33
C TYR A 36 -1.05 -11.11 -18.31
N ALA A 37 -1.65 -11.40 -17.17
CA ALA A 37 -1.68 -10.48 -16.04
C ALA A 37 -1.73 -11.23 -14.69
N TYR A 38 -1.00 -10.70 -13.71
CA TYR A 38 -1.02 -11.10 -12.32
C TYR A 38 -1.67 -9.99 -11.50
N LEU A 39 -2.64 -10.34 -10.67
CA LEU A 39 -3.27 -9.45 -9.71
C LEU A 39 -2.87 -9.86 -8.30
N CYS A 40 -2.85 -8.90 -7.37
CA CYS A 40 -2.79 -9.22 -5.94
C CYS A 40 -4.02 -10.02 -5.49
N HIS A 41 -4.02 -10.41 -4.22
CA HIS A 41 -5.13 -11.14 -3.63
C HIS A 41 -6.46 -10.38 -3.76
N GLU A 42 -7.53 -11.11 -4.06
CA GLU A 42 -8.84 -10.55 -4.40
C GLU A 42 -9.53 -9.79 -3.27
N SER A 43 -9.14 -10.05 -2.02
CA SER A 43 -9.69 -9.41 -0.82
C SER A 43 -9.23 -7.97 -0.60
N VAL A 44 -8.24 -7.49 -1.37
CA VAL A 44 -7.73 -6.11 -1.24
C VAL A 44 -8.86 -5.13 -1.50
N GLN A 45 -9.14 -4.31 -0.50
CA GLN A 45 -10.13 -3.24 -0.59
C GLN A 45 -9.46 -1.99 -1.16
N HIS A 46 -10.15 -1.29 -2.06
CA HIS A 46 -9.72 0.04 -2.50
C HIS A 46 -10.22 1.10 -1.52
N ILE A 47 -9.29 1.93 -1.01
CA ILE A 47 -9.62 3.02 -0.10
C ILE A 47 -9.40 4.37 -0.79
N SER A 48 -10.48 5.09 -1.06
CA SER A 48 -10.40 6.39 -1.73
C SER A 48 -10.21 7.53 -0.74
N LYS A 49 -9.60 8.62 -1.22
CA LYS A 49 -9.51 9.87 -0.47
C LYS A 49 -10.90 10.50 -0.26
N LEU A 50 -11.07 11.17 0.86
CA LEU A 50 -12.22 12.05 1.07
C LEU A 50 -12.05 13.35 0.27
N LYS A 51 -13.18 13.97 -0.09
CA LYS A 51 -13.17 15.29 -0.73
C LYS A 51 -12.46 16.30 0.21
N LEU A 52 -11.54 17.09 -0.33
CA LEU A 52 -10.74 18.11 0.39
C LEU A 52 -9.74 17.57 1.44
N GLU A 53 -9.55 16.25 1.54
CA GLU A 53 -8.63 15.65 2.53
C GLU A 53 -7.15 16.01 2.27
N GLY A 54 -6.73 15.98 1.00
CA GLY A 54 -5.37 16.35 0.58
C GLY A 54 -4.36 15.20 0.66
N GLY A 55 -3.27 15.42 1.41
CA GLY A 55 -2.00 14.69 1.31
C GLY A 55 -1.93 13.28 1.91
N PHE A 56 -3.06 12.64 2.17
CA PHE A 56 -3.11 11.37 2.91
C PHE A 56 -2.96 10.10 2.04
N CYS A 57 -2.41 10.20 0.83
CA CYS A 57 -2.27 9.03 -0.06
C CYS A 57 -1.45 7.89 0.56
N GLY A 58 -0.36 8.18 1.27
CA GLY A 58 0.45 7.14 1.91
C GLY A 58 -0.34 6.37 2.96
N TYR A 59 -1.12 7.09 3.77
CA TYR A 59 -1.98 6.51 4.79
C TYR A 59 -3.11 5.67 4.17
N ARG A 60 -3.75 6.14 3.10
CA ARG A 60 -4.77 5.36 2.38
C ARG A 60 -4.18 4.09 1.75
N ASN A 61 -2.96 4.15 1.24
CA ASN A 61 -2.26 2.95 0.74
C ASN A 61 -1.92 1.97 1.86
N ILE A 62 -1.53 2.44 3.04
CA ILE A 62 -1.36 1.60 4.24
C ILE A 62 -2.68 0.93 4.62
N GLN A 63 -3.82 1.66 4.59
CA GLN A 63 -5.13 1.05 4.83
C GLN A 63 -5.45 -0.05 3.81
N MET A 64 -5.13 0.15 2.52
CA MET A 64 -5.32 -0.89 1.50
C MET A 64 -4.44 -2.13 1.76
N LEU A 65 -3.17 -1.95 2.15
CA LEU A 65 -2.31 -3.08 2.58
C LEU A 65 -2.89 -3.82 3.79
N ILE A 66 -3.37 -3.07 4.79
CA ILE A 66 -3.93 -3.65 6.01
C ILE A 66 -5.24 -4.40 5.71
N SER A 67 -6.01 -3.97 4.72
CA SER A 67 -7.21 -4.71 4.27
C SER A 67 -6.87 -6.14 3.84
N TYR A 68 -5.74 -6.34 3.14
CA TYR A 68 -5.21 -7.65 2.80
C TYR A 68 -4.79 -8.43 4.06
N ILE A 69 -4.06 -7.78 4.96
CA ILE A 69 -3.55 -8.42 6.19
C ILE A 69 -4.70 -8.98 7.02
N ILE A 70 -5.74 -8.16 7.24
CA ILE A 70 -6.93 -8.57 7.99
C ILE A 70 -7.66 -9.70 7.27
N ALA A 71 -7.91 -9.56 5.96
CA ALA A 71 -8.73 -10.52 5.22
C ALA A 71 -8.07 -11.90 5.05
N THR A 72 -6.75 -11.95 5.01
CA THR A 72 -5.99 -13.21 4.82
C THR A 72 -5.48 -13.81 6.13
N GLY A 73 -5.64 -13.10 7.24
CA GLY A 73 -5.06 -13.50 8.52
C GLY A 73 -3.53 -13.45 8.54
N PHE A 74 -2.94 -12.54 7.76
CA PHE A 74 -1.49 -12.39 7.64
C PHE A 74 -0.85 -11.96 8.96
N GLU A 75 0.45 -12.22 9.11
CA GLU A 75 1.21 -11.87 10.31
C GLU A 75 1.03 -10.40 10.70
N GLY A 76 0.73 -10.15 11.98
CA GLY A 76 0.45 -8.84 12.56
C GLY A 76 -1.02 -8.38 12.44
N GLN A 77 -1.94 -9.21 11.92
CA GLN A 77 -3.36 -8.85 11.82
C GLN A 77 -4.02 -8.49 13.15
N GLU A 78 -3.55 -9.06 14.25
CA GLU A 78 -4.09 -8.89 15.60
C GLU A 78 -3.99 -7.44 16.09
N HIS A 79 -3.05 -6.67 15.54
CA HIS A 79 -2.88 -5.25 15.83
C HIS A 79 -4.05 -4.39 15.32
N PHE A 80 -4.84 -4.89 14.37
CA PHE A 80 -5.90 -4.13 13.71
C PHE A 80 -7.31 -4.51 14.17
N GLN A 81 -7.46 -5.53 15.03
CA GLN A 81 -8.75 -5.92 15.63
C GLN A 81 -9.88 -6.10 14.60
N GLY A 82 -9.55 -6.60 13.41
CA GLY A 82 -10.51 -6.84 12.33
C GLY A 82 -11.02 -5.59 11.61
N ARG A 83 -10.46 -4.40 11.85
CA ARG A 83 -10.85 -3.16 11.18
C ARG A 83 -9.66 -2.38 10.64
N LEU A 84 -9.92 -1.49 9.69
CA LEU A 84 -8.89 -0.58 9.21
C LEU A 84 -8.54 0.45 10.31
N PRO A 85 -7.25 0.74 10.53
CA PRO A 85 -6.87 1.83 11.41
C PRO A 85 -7.19 3.17 10.76
N THR A 86 -7.56 4.14 11.59
CA THR A 86 -7.74 5.53 11.18
C THR A 86 -6.40 6.17 10.81
N ILE A 87 -6.46 7.33 10.15
CA ILE A 87 -5.25 8.12 9.86
C ILE A 87 -4.47 8.44 11.14
N PHE A 88 -5.16 8.74 12.24
CA PHE A 88 -4.51 9.06 13.52
C PHE A 88 -3.83 7.85 14.14
N GLU A 89 -4.46 6.68 14.08
CA GLU A 89 -3.84 5.43 14.56
C GLU A 89 -2.62 5.06 13.72
N ILE A 90 -2.65 5.27 12.40
CA ILE A 90 -1.47 5.10 11.54
C ILE A 90 -0.36 6.06 11.95
N GLN A 91 -0.67 7.33 12.22
CA GLN A 91 0.31 8.31 12.73
C GLN A 91 0.93 7.82 14.04
N ASP A 92 0.11 7.30 14.96
CA ASP A 92 0.58 6.78 16.24
C ASP A 92 1.45 5.53 16.09
N PHE A 93 1.10 4.59 15.19
CA PHE A 93 1.96 3.43 14.92
C PHE A 93 3.34 3.84 14.42
N ILE A 94 3.40 4.78 13.47
CA ILE A 94 4.66 5.28 12.92
C ILE A 94 5.48 6.00 14.01
N GLU A 95 4.84 6.85 14.79
CA GLU A 95 5.52 7.59 15.86
C GLU A 95 6.01 6.67 16.98
N ASN A 96 5.23 5.65 17.33
CA ASN A 96 5.65 4.63 18.29
C ASN A 96 6.82 3.80 17.75
N ALA A 97 6.89 3.58 16.42
CA ALA A 97 8.06 2.97 15.79
C ALA A 97 9.31 3.83 15.97
N TRP A 98 9.18 5.15 15.76
CA TRP A 98 10.25 6.12 16.00
C TRP A 98 10.67 6.17 17.48
N ASP A 99 9.73 6.10 18.41
CA ASP A 99 10.01 6.02 19.86
C ASP A 99 10.85 4.77 20.21
N ARG A 100 10.73 3.70 19.43
CA ARG A 100 11.50 2.45 19.58
C ARG A 100 12.81 2.41 18.80
N GLY A 101 13.22 3.53 18.18
CA GLY A 101 14.48 3.59 17.43
C GLY A 101 14.40 3.08 15.98
N ILE A 102 13.21 2.76 15.47
CA ILE A 102 13.02 2.24 14.10
C ILE A 102 12.85 3.42 13.15
N ASN A 103 13.69 3.55 12.12
CA ASN A 103 13.58 4.59 11.09
C ASN A 103 13.42 6.03 11.64
N VAL A 104 14.11 6.35 12.75
CA VAL A 104 13.98 7.63 13.50
C VAL A 104 14.24 8.88 12.67
N GLN A 105 14.97 8.75 11.56
CA GLN A 105 15.27 9.84 10.64
C GLN A 105 13.98 10.50 10.12
N GLY A 106 12.91 9.73 9.90
CA GLY A 106 11.61 10.26 9.48
C GLY A 106 11.03 11.26 10.50
N ARG A 107 11.24 11.03 11.80
CA ARG A 107 10.83 12.00 12.84
C ARG A 107 11.64 13.28 12.75
N VAL A 108 12.94 13.20 12.49
CA VAL A 108 13.83 14.37 12.37
C VAL A 108 13.43 15.22 11.18
N GLU A 109 13.23 14.61 10.02
CA GLU A 109 12.88 15.29 8.76
C GLU A 109 11.49 15.93 8.81
N THR A 110 10.55 15.25 9.47
CA THR A 110 9.17 15.74 9.54
C THR A 110 8.97 16.67 10.73
N GLY A 111 9.68 16.50 11.85
CA GLY A 111 9.33 17.10 13.14
C GLY A 111 8.10 16.45 13.79
N GLY A 112 7.89 15.15 13.55
CA GLY A 112 6.72 14.39 14.00
C GLY A 112 5.49 14.56 13.08
N ILE A 113 4.61 13.56 13.05
CA ILE A 113 3.44 13.52 12.17
C ILE A 113 2.10 13.51 12.90
N ARG A 114 2.05 13.28 14.22
CA ARG A 114 0.79 13.28 15.00
C ARG A 114 -0.03 14.55 14.78
N GLY A 115 -1.29 14.38 14.36
CA GLY A 115 -2.20 15.51 14.13
C GLY A 115 -1.78 16.45 13.00
N THR A 116 -0.82 16.06 12.16
CA THR A 116 -0.35 16.86 11.02
C THR A 116 -0.95 16.38 9.70
N ARG A 117 -0.67 17.12 8.62
CA ARG A 117 -1.00 16.74 7.23
C ARG A 117 0.25 16.32 6.45
N LYS A 118 1.32 15.94 7.16
CA LYS A 118 2.61 15.63 6.54
C LYS A 118 2.48 14.37 5.70
N TYR A 119 3.09 14.42 4.52
CA TYR A 119 3.23 13.26 3.66
C TYR A 119 4.06 12.20 4.37
N ILE A 120 3.75 10.95 4.05
CA ILE A 120 4.54 9.79 4.46
C ILE A 120 4.89 8.99 3.21
N GLY A 121 5.97 8.24 3.28
CA GLY A 121 6.46 7.41 2.20
C GLY A 121 6.86 6.02 2.66
N THR A 122 7.76 5.39 1.90
CA THR A 122 8.23 4.04 2.16
C THR A 122 8.89 3.89 3.53
N ALA A 123 9.61 4.91 4.01
CA ALA A 123 10.29 4.86 5.31
C ALA A 123 9.30 4.74 6.48
N GLU A 124 8.20 5.50 6.45
CA GLU A 124 7.15 5.44 7.47
C GLU A 124 6.34 4.15 7.38
N ALA A 125 5.97 3.71 6.17
CA ALA A 125 5.27 2.45 5.98
C ALA A 125 6.12 1.27 6.51
N GLN A 126 7.43 1.27 6.23
CA GLN A 126 8.35 0.27 6.75
C GLN A 126 8.52 0.36 8.28
N ALA A 127 8.54 1.58 8.85
CA ALA A 127 8.62 1.77 10.29
C ALA A 127 7.41 1.15 11.01
N LEU A 128 6.20 1.41 10.48
CA LEU A 128 4.96 0.78 10.94
C LEU A 128 5.07 -0.73 10.89
N CYS A 129 5.35 -1.31 9.72
CA CYS A 129 5.41 -2.77 9.57
C CYS A 129 6.44 -3.41 10.52
N LYS A 130 7.66 -2.87 10.59
CA LYS A 130 8.70 -3.36 11.50
C LYS A 130 8.26 -3.30 12.98
N SER A 131 7.61 -2.23 13.40
CA SER A 131 7.18 -2.06 14.79
C SER A 131 6.05 -2.99 15.22
N LEU A 132 5.26 -3.45 14.25
CA LEU A 132 4.14 -4.38 14.39
C LEU A 132 4.52 -5.81 14.00
N ALA A 133 5.82 -6.10 13.82
CA ALA A 133 6.33 -7.39 13.37
C ALA A 133 5.69 -7.92 12.07
N ILE A 134 5.20 -7.03 11.19
CA ILE A 134 4.67 -7.39 9.87
C ILE A 134 5.85 -7.55 8.90
N PRO A 135 6.06 -8.73 8.30
CA PRO A 135 7.11 -8.94 7.32
C PRO A 135 6.98 -7.98 6.14
N CYS A 136 8.05 -7.22 5.86
CA CYS A 136 8.10 -6.34 4.71
C CYS A 136 9.54 -6.12 4.23
N THR A 137 9.70 -5.94 2.92
CA THR A 137 10.97 -5.59 2.29
C THR A 137 10.80 -4.28 1.54
N ALA A 138 11.69 -3.32 1.79
CA ALA A 138 11.75 -2.06 1.06
C ALA A 138 12.91 -2.12 0.05
N GLN A 139 12.64 -1.73 -1.19
CA GLN A 139 13.65 -1.62 -2.25
C GLN A 139 13.61 -0.22 -2.83
N ALA A 140 14.78 0.36 -3.04
CA ALA A 140 14.94 1.66 -3.68
C ALA A 140 15.60 1.47 -5.04
N PHE A 141 15.00 2.05 -6.08
CA PHE A 141 15.52 2.01 -7.44
C PHE A 141 15.98 3.42 -7.80
N SER A 142 17.28 3.59 -8.02
CA SER A 142 17.88 4.84 -8.44
C SER A 142 19.05 4.55 -9.36
N ASP A 143 19.03 5.11 -10.56
CA ASP A 143 20.14 5.05 -11.52
C ASP A 143 20.46 6.44 -12.05
N LYS A 144 21.73 6.62 -12.45
CA LYS A 144 22.17 7.85 -13.12
C LYS A 144 21.69 7.94 -14.56
N LYS A 145 21.41 6.78 -15.18
CA LYS A 145 20.97 6.69 -16.56
C LYS A 145 19.44 6.56 -16.58
N ALA A 146 18.81 7.45 -17.34
CA ALA A 146 17.36 7.46 -17.51
C ALA A 146 16.87 6.11 -18.05
N GLY A 147 15.79 5.57 -17.47
CA GLY A 147 15.14 4.34 -17.89
C GLY A 147 15.64 3.06 -17.22
N GLU A 148 16.86 3.03 -16.67
CA GLU A 148 17.40 1.82 -16.03
C GLU A 148 16.73 1.55 -14.68
N SER A 149 16.41 2.60 -13.91
CA SER A 149 15.68 2.47 -12.65
C SER A 149 14.27 1.94 -12.85
N GLU A 150 13.62 2.41 -13.92
CA GLU A 150 12.29 1.99 -14.32
C GLU A 150 12.31 0.53 -14.76
N ALA A 151 13.27 0.13 -15.60
CA ALA A 151 13.39 -1.27 -16.03
C ALA A 151 13.57 -2.23 -14.84
N ARG A 152 14.46 -1.90 -13.90
CA ARG A 152 14.69 -2.71 -12.69
C ARG A 152 13.48 -2.76 -11.76
N LEU A 153 12.75 -1.65 -11.64
CA LEU A 153 11.50 -1.61 -10.89
C LEU A 153 10.46 -2.55 -11.52
N LEU A 154 10.27 -2.46 -12.84
CA LEU A 154 9.31 -3.30 -13.57
C LEU A 154 9.65 -4.79 -13.42
N GLU A 155 10.93 -5.15 -13.56
CA GLU A 155 11.42 -6.52 -13.35
C GLU A 155 11.18 -7.02 -11.91
N ALA A 156 11.42 -6.17 -10.91
CA ALA A 156 11.18 -6.52 -9.51
C ALA A 156 9.69 -6.73 -9.20
N ILE A 157 8.80 -5.90 -9.77
CA ILE A 157 7.36 -6.05 -9.64
C ILE A 157 6.87 -7.33 -10.33
N GLU A 158 7.38 -7.62 -11.52
CA GLU A 158 7.07 -8.86 -12.24
C GLU A 158 7.46 -10.08 -11.42
N THR A 159 8.72 -10.09 -10.97
CA THR A 159 9.27 -11.17 -10.13
C THR A 159 8.44 -11.38 -8.87
N TYR A 160 8.07 -10.30 -8.19
CA TYR A 160 7.22 -10.36 -7.00
C TYR A 160 5.88 -11.06 -7.30
N PHE A 161 5.15 -10.65 -8.33
CA PHE A 161 3.85 -11.25 -8.63
C PHE A 161 3.95 -12.68 -9.16
N GLN A 162 5.00 -13.01 -9.91
CA GLN A 162 5.25 -14.37 -10.40
C GLN A 162 5.45 -15.37 -9.24
N MET A 163 6.04 -14.95 -8.11
CA MET A 163 6.20 -15.82 -6.93
C MET A 163 4.86 -16.31 -6.35
N GLY A 164 3.77 -15.57 -6.59
CA GLY A 164 2.43 -15.90 -6.12
C GLY A 164 1.57 -16.62 -7.16
N ALA A 165 2.11 -16.92 -8.34
CA ALA A 165 1.39 -17.59 -9.41
C ALA A 165 1.52 -19.12 -9.27
N SER A 166 0.41 -19.84 -9.45
CA SER A 166 0.41 -21.31 -9.51
C SER A 166 0.89 -21.84 -10.86
N LEU A 167 1.52 -23.01 -10.89
CA LEU A 167 1.89 -23.69 -12.15
C LEU A 167 0.65 -24.00 -13.00
N GLY A 168 0.69 -23.66 -14.30
CA GLY A 168 -0.42 -23.89 -15.24
C GLY A 168 -1.52 -22.82 -15.23
N ALA A 169 -1.22 -21.62 -14.75
CA ALA A 169 -2.20 -20.57 -14.57
C ALA A 169 -2.84 -20.05 -15.88
N SER A 170 -4.09 -19.61 -15.76
CA SER A 170 -4.83 -18.91 -16.81
C SER A 170 -4.12 -17.63 -17.25
N LYS A 171 -4.51 -17.11 -18.42
CA LYS A 171 -4.09 -15.80 -18.95
C LYS A 171 -4.07 -14.69 -17.88
N VAL A 172 -5.04 -14.69 -16.97
CA VAL A 172 -5.10 -13.75 -15.84
C VAL A 172 -5.11 -14.53 -14.54
N VAL A 173 -4.28 -14.13 -13.59
CA VAL A 173 -4.03 -14.85 -12.33
C VAL A 173 -4.24 -13.91 -11.14
N CYS A 174 -5.18 -14.22 -10.26
CA CYS A 174 -5.20 -13.62 -8.93
C CYS A 174 -4.24 -14.42 -8.04
N THR A 175 -3.18 -13.77 -7.57
CA THR A 175 -2.17 -14.38 -6.71
C THR A 175 -2.64 -14.41 -5.25
N THR A 176 -1.88 -15.11 -4.40
CA THR A 176 -2.08 -15.05 -2.95
C THR A 176 -1.36 -13.86 -2.29
N LEU A 177 -0.73 -12.98 -3.08
CA LEU A 177 0.18 -11.96 -2.58
C LEU A 177 -0.51 -10.65 -2.22
N ALA A 178 0.10 -9.93 -1.29
CA ALA A 178 -0.25 -8.55 -0.98
C ALA A 178 -0.02 -7.64 -2.20
N PRO A 179 -0.73 -6.49 -2.30
CA PRO A 179 -0.37 -5.46 -3.27
C PRO A 179 0.93 -4.76 -2.85
N VAL A 180 1.60 -4.07 -3.79
CA VAL A 180 2.90 -3.41 -3.51
C VAL A 180 2.70 -1.92 -3.23
N TYR A 181 3.21 -1.43 -2.10
CA TYR A 181 3.31 0.00 -1.82
C TYR A 181 4.39 0.63 -2.70
N PHE A 182 4.01 1.57 -3.54
CA PHE A 182 4.92 2.24 -4.46
C PHE A 182 4.98 3.74 -4.19
N GLN A 183 6.20 4.26 -4.07
CA GLN A 183 6.46 5.67 -3.87
C GLN A 183 7.24 6.25 -5.06
N HIS A 184 6.74 7.35 -5.62
CA HIS A 184 7.50 8.20 -6.52
C HIS A 184 7.46 9.65 -6.01
N ALA A 185 8.22 10.56 -6.63
CA ALA A 185 8.34 11.95 -6.16
C ALA A 185 6.96 12.61 -5.97
N GLY A 186 6.64 12.95 -4.71
CA GLY A 186 5.42 13.67 -4.33
C GLY A 186 4.12 12.86 -4.24
N LYS A 187 4.13 11.56 -4.58
CA LYS A 187 2.92 10.72 -4.53
C LYS A 187 3.22 9.24 -4.29
N SER A 188 2.39 8.65 -3.45
CA SER A 188 2.34 7.21 -3.24
C SER A 188 1.14 6.61 -3.98
N THR A 189 1.32 5.41 -4.52
CA THR A 189 0.27 4.59 -5.16
C THR A 189 0.42 3.15 -4.67
N LEU A 190 -0.61 2.34 -4.89
CA LEU A 190 -0.57 0.91 -4.64
C LEU A 190 -0.60 0.17 -5.98
N ILE A 191 0.34 -0.73 -6.21
CA ILE A 191 0.38 -1.59 -7.40
C ILE A 191 -0.36 -2.88 -7.05
N ALA A 192 -1.52 -3.08 -7.67
CA ALA A 192 -2.39 -4.24 -7.46
C ALA A 192 -2.43 -5.21 -8.67
N VAL A 193 -1.84 -4.82 -9.79
CA VAL A 193 -1.80 -5.61 -11.03
C VAL A 193 -0.48 -5.37 -11.77
N TRP A 194 0.05 -6.43 -12.38
CA TRP A 194 1.19 -6.42 -13.27
C TRP A 194 0.91 -7.32 -14.48
N GLY A 195 1.19 -6.88 -15.70
CA GLY A 195 0.95 -7.71 -16.88
C GLY A 195 1.32 -7.04 -18.19
N MET A 196 1.31 -7.86 -19.25
CA MET A 196 1.57 -7.43 -20.62
C MET A 196 0.25 -7.36 -21.40
N VAL A 197 -0.01 -6.18 -22.00
CA VAL A 197 -1.23 -5.81 -22.73
C VAL A 197 -0.93 -5.58 -24.21
#